data_AF-A0A946TA63-F1
#
_entry.id   AF-A0A946TA63-F1
#
_cell.length_a   1.000
_cell.length_b   1.000
_cell.length_c   1.000
_cell.angle_alpha   90.00
_cell.angle_beta   90.00
_cell.angle_gamma   90.00
#
_symmetry.space_group_name_H-M   'P 1'
#
loop_
_entity.id
_entity.type
_entity.pdbx_description
1 polymer ?
#
loop_
_entity_poly.entity_id
_entity_poly.type
_entity_poly.pdbx_seq_one_letter_code
_entity_poly.pdbx_strand_id
1 'polypeptide(L)'
;MIEIPVDRLSTEILTAVIEEFILREGTDYGAQEAGMDNKIAQVRRQLARGDVLITFDPATENCTLLTRHQFNRFSAESAQQDNGGNGSEASGTQANAAAYEDYSQDAGQGVD
;
A
#
# COMPACT_ATOMS: atom_id res chain seq x y z
N MET A 1 10.00 -3.07 8.23
CA MET A 1 10.76 -3.35 6.98
C MET A 1 12.19 -2.87 7.12
N ILE A 2 13.13 -3.60 6.51
CA ILE A 2 14.57 -3.31 6.57
C ILE A 2 15.10 -3.21 5.13
N GLU A 3 15.82 -2.15 4.79
CA GLU A 3 16.53 -2.06 3.51
C GLU A 3 17.69 -3.07 3.49
N ILE A 4 17.80 -3.86 2.43
CA ILE A 4 18.91 -4.80 2.23
C ILE A 4 19.63 -4.52 0.91
N PRO A 5 20.96 -4.73 0.84
CA PRO A 5 21.70 -4.55 -0.39
C PRO A 5 21.31 -5.62 -1.41
N VAL A 6 21.27 -5.23 -2.69
CA VAL A 6 20.92 -6.11 -3.82
C VAL A 6 21.80 -7.36 -3.91
N ASP A 7 23.06 -7.26 -3.48
CA ASP A 7 24.03 -8.36 -3.48
C ASP A 7 23.67 -9.51 -2.51
N ARG A 8 22.74 -9.27 -1.57
CA ARG A 8 22.21 -10.32 -0.68
C ARG A 8 21.26 -11.28 -1.38
N LEU A 9 20.73 -10.91 -2.54
CA LEU A 9 19.78 -11.71 -3.30
C LEU A 9 20.49 -12.37 -4.47
N SER A 10 20.21 -13.65 -4.69
CA SER A 10 20.60 -14.31 -5.93
C SER A 10 19.86 -13.69 -7.11
N THR A 11 20.46 -13.75 -8.29
CA THR A 11 19.90 -13.18 -9.53
C THR A 11 18.48 -13.68 -9.82
N GLU A 12 18.20 -14.94 -9.50
CA GLU A 12 16.88 -15.55 -9.65
C GLU A 12 15.85 -14.87 -8.74
N ILE A 13 16.12 -14.79 -7.44
CA ILE A 13 15.20 -14.16 -6.48
C ILE A 13 15.03 -12.68 -6.78
N LEU A 14 16.12 -11.97 -7.10
CA LEU A 14 16.03 -10.57 -7.50
C LEU A 14 15.08 -10.39 -8.70
N THR A 15 15.16 -11.27 -9.68
CA THR A 15 14.29 -11.21 -10.86
C THR A 15 12.83 -11.49 -10.47
N ALA A 16 12.58 -12.55 -9.70
CA ALA A 16 11.23 -12.89 -9.23
C ALA A 16 10.58 -11.74 -8.43
N VAL A 17 11.34 -11.09 -7.54
CA VAL A 17 10.84 -9.96 -6.75
C VAL A 17 10.57 -8.73 -7.64
N ILE A 18 11.40 -8.48 -8.66
CA ILE A 18 11.16 -7.43 -9.65
C ILE A 18 9.87 -7.71 -10.45
N GLU A 19 9.66 -8.96 -10.87
CA GLU A 19 8.45 -9.35 -11.60
C GLU A 19 7.19 -9.17 -10.75
N GLU A 20 7.20 -9.63 -9.50
CA GLU A 20 6.13 -9.40 -8.52
C GLU A 20 5.84 -7.91 -8.33
N PHE A 21 6.88 -7.07 -8.23
CA PHE A 21 6.73 -5.62 -8.10
C PHE A 21 6.05 -5.01 -9.32
N ILE A 22 6.46 -5.40 -10.53
CA ILE A 22 5.86 -4.94 -11.80
C ILE A 22 4.39 -5.37 -11.88
N LEU A 23 4.08 -6.60 -11.46
CA LEU A 23 2.72 -7.15 -11.46
C LEU A 23 1.81 -6.44 -10.46
N ARG A 24 2.32 -6.05 -9.28
CA ARG A 24 1.55 -5.39 -8.22
C ARG A 24 1.35 -3.90 -8.45
N GLU A 25 2.39 -3.16 -8.81
CA GLU A 25 2.27 -1.70 -8.98
C GLU A 25 1.53 -1.34 -10.27
N GLY A 26 1.32 -2.29 -11.20
CA GLY A 26 0.61 -2.04 -12.45
C GLY A 26 1.21 -0.85 -13.22
N THR A 27 2.50 -0.58 -13.02
CA THR A 27 3.12 0.64 -13.50
C THR A 27 3.22 0.61 -15.01
N ASP A 28 2.32 1.36 -15.64
CA ASP A 28 2.33 1.77 -17.04
C ASP A 28 3.53 2.69 -17.28
N TYR A 29 4.75 2.14 -17.22
CA TYR A 29 5.95 2.87 -17.66
C TYR A 29 6.03 2.81 -19.20
N GLY A 30 5.12 3.51 -19.85
CA GLY A 30 5.15 3.83 -21.28
C GLY A 30 4.23 2.97 -22.15
N ALA A 31 3.40 3.66 -22.94
CA ALA A 31 2.36 3.17 -23.86
C ALA A 31 2.83 2.30 -25.04
N GLN A 32 4.00 1.67 -24.94
CA GLN A 32 4.46 0.74 -25.96
C GLN A 32 4.84 -0.54 -25.23
N GLU A 33 4.18 -1.63 -25.62
CA GLU A 33 4.24 -3.01 -25.14
C GLU A 33 5.68 -3.51 -24.88
N ALA A 34 6.33 -2.92 -23.90
CA ALA A 34 7.68 -3.23 -23.53
C ALA A 34 7.60 -4.61 -22.87
N GLY A 35 8.21 -5.60 -23.52
CA GLY A 35 8.27 -6.95 -23.00
C GLY A 35 8.75 -6.99 -21.55
N MET A 36 8.42 -8.08 -20.84
CA MET A 36 8.74 -8.25 -19.42
C MET A 36 10.21 -7.93 -19.12
N ASP A 37 11.13 -8.37 -19.98
CA ASP A 37 12.57 -8.10 -19.89
C ASP A 37 12.93 -6.61 -19.87
N ASN A 38 12.22 -5.78 -20.65
CA ASN A 38 12.48 -4.34 -20.71
C ASN A 38 11.99 -3.64 -19.44
N LYS A 39 10.86 -4.10 -18.87
CA LYS A 39 10.37 -3.63 -17.57
C LYS A 39 11.34 -4.04 -16.45
N ILE A 40 11.83 -5.27 -16.47
CA ILE A 40 12.88 -5.73 -15.54
C ILE A 40 14.12 -4.84 -15.65
N ALA A 41 14.58 -4.54 -16.87
CA ALA A 41 15.73 -3.66 -17.10
C ALA A 41 15.49 -2.24 -16.58
N GLN A 42 14.27 -1.70 -16.72
CA GLN A 42 13.89 -0.41 -16.14
C GLN A 42 13.97 -0.41 -14.62
N VAL A 43 13.40 -1.41 -13.95
CA VAL A 43 13.45 -1.52 -12.48
C VAL A 43 14.89 -1.70 -12.00
N ARG A 44 15.71 -2.48 -12.70
CA ARG A 44 17.15 -2.60 -12.41
C ARG A 44 17.88 -1.26 -12.48
N ARG A 45 17.53 -0.39 -13.43
CA ARG A 45 18.09 0.98 -13.50
C ARG A 45 17.63 1.86 -12.33
N GLN A 46 16.38 1.72 -11.89
CA GLN A 46 15.85 2.45 -10.73
C GLN A 46 16.50 2.00 -9.42
N LEU A 47 16.74 0.69 -9.27
CA LEU A 47 17.53 0.11 -8.18
C LEU A 47 18.95 0.69 -8.17
N ALA A 48 19.62 0.78 -9.32
CA ALA A 48 20.95 1.36 -9.42
C ALA A 48 20.99 2.87 -9.08
N ARG A 49 19.88 3.58 -9.29
CA ARG A 49 19.72 5.01 -8.93
C ARG A 49 19.31 5.24 -7.48
N GLY A 50 18.80 4.22 -6.80
CA GLY A 50 18.24 4.32 -5.45
C GLY A 50 16.82 4.91 -5.40
N ASP A 51 16.11 4.93 -6.53
CA ASP A 51 14.70 5.32 -6.60
C ASP A 51 13.78 4.21 -6.07
N VAL A 52 14.21 2.95 -6.28
CA VAL A 52 13.58 1.74 -5.77
C VAL A 52 14.60 1.03 -4.86
N LEU A 53 14.12 0.46 -3.77
CA LEU A 53 14.90 -0.19 -2.73
C LEU A 53 14.38 -1.61 -2.52
N ILE A 54 15.30 -2.51 -2.19
CA ILE A 54 14.96 -3.86 -1.77
C ILE A 54 14.73 -3.82 -0.27
N THR A 55 13.59 -4.32 0.14
CA THR A 55 13.17 -4.36 1.53
C THR A 55 12.87 -5.78 1.95
N PHE A 56 13.37 -6.16 3.12
CA PHE A 56 13.05 -7.41 3.78
C PHE A 56 12.08 -7.15 4.94
N ASP A 57 11.04 -7.97 5.01
CA ASP A 57 10.13 -8.01 6.12
C ASP A 57 10.44 -9.22 7.02
N PRO A 58 10.98 -9.02 8.23
CA PRO A 58 11.35 -10.12 9.11
C PRO A 58 10.15 -10.83 9.74
N ALA A 59 8.95 -10.25 9.72
CA ALA A 59 7.76 -10.86 10.29
C ALA A 59 7.15 -11.91 9.36
N THR A 60 7.20 -11.66 8.06
CA THR A 60 6.73 -12.56 6.99
C THR A 60 7.86 -13.29 6.28
N GLU A 61 9.11 -12.99 6.65
CA GLU A 61 10.34 -13.50 6.03
C GLU A 61 10.37 -13.31 4.51
N ASN A 62 9.80 -12.20 4.02
CA ASN A 62 9.61 -11.95 2.61
C ASN A 62 10.45 -10.77 2.10
N CYS A 63 10.96 -10.89 0.87
CA CYS A 63 11.66 -9.81 0.16
C CYS A 63 10.70 -9.14 -0.83
N THR A 64 10.66 -7.82 -0.81
CA THR A 64 9.87 -7.03 -1.75
C THR A 64 10.62 -5.77 -2.19
N LEU A 65 10.10 -5.09 -3.21
CA LEU A 65 10.61 -3.81 -3.67
C LEU A 65 9.66 -2.70 -3.26
N LEU A 66 10.22 -1.58 -2.85
CA LEU A 66 9.48 -0.36 -2.56
C LEU A 66 10.17 0.83 -3.20
N THR A 67 9.40 1.82 -3.62
CA THR A 67 9.98 3.11 -3.98
C THR A 67 10.54 3.79 -2.74
N ARG A 68 11.53 4.66 -2.91
CA ARG A 68 12.10 5.44 -1.80
C ARG A 68 11.04 6.22 -1.03
N HIS A 69 9.99 6.70 -1.71
CA HIS A 69 8.87 7.36 -1.05
C HIS A 69 8.05 6.38 -0.18
N GLN A 70 7.71 5.19 -0.68
CA GLN A 70 7.01 4.17 0.10
C GLN A 70 7.84 3.72 1.30
N PHE A 71 9.12 3.45 1.12
CA PHE A 71 10.02 3.05 2.20
C PHE A 71 10.10 4.11 3.32
N ASN A 72 10.23 5.39 2.95
CA ASN A 72 10.26 6.48 3.92
C ASN A 72 8.95 6.57 4.71
N ARG A 73 7.81 6.34 4.05
CA ARG A 73 6.51 6.31 4.71
C ARG A 73 6.42 5.18 5.74
N PHE A 74 6.76 3.95 5.36
CA PHE A 74 6.77 2.82 6.29
C PHE A 74 7.72 3.04 7.47
N SER A 75 8.89 3.63 7.20
CA SER A 75 9.87 3.97 8.23
C SER A 75 9.35 5.02 9.21
N ALA A 76 8.56 5.99 8.72
CA ALA A 76 7.92 7.01 9.54
C ALA A 76 6.73 6.46 10.35
N GLU A 77 5.90 5.60 9.75
CA GLU A 77 4.75 4.96 10.41
C GLU A 77 5.21 4.04 11.57
N SER A 78 6.33 3.34 11.39
CA SER A 78 6.97 2.54 12.45
C SER A 78 7.38 3.37 13.67
N ALA A 79 7.75 4.64 13.46
CA ALA A 79 8.17 5.56 14.53
C ALA A 79 6.98 6.23 15.25
N GLN A 80 5.79 6.26 14.64
CA GLN A 80 4.58 6.85 15.23
C GLN A 80 3.80 5.87 16.11
N GLN A 81 4.05 4.57 16.02
CA GLN A 81 3.33 3.58 16.84
C GLN A 81 3.87 3.43 18.27
N ASP A 82 5.04 4.02 18.58
CA ASP A 82 5.64 4.01 19.93
C ASP A 82 5.28 5.26 20.76
N ASN A 83 4.60 6.27 20.19
CA ASN A 83 4.25 7.48 20.93
C ASN A 83 2.88 8.05 20.52
N GLY A 84 1.85 7.75 21.31
CA GLY A 84 0.61 8.53 21.31
C GLY A 84 -0.68 7.70 21.28
N GLY A 85 -1.13 7.26 22.45
CA GLY A 85 -2.57 7.19 22.69
C GLY A 85 -3.19 8.58 22.54
N ASN A 86 -4.44 8.59 22.07
CA ASN A 86 -5.37 9.72 21.99
C ASN A 86 -5.20 10.70 20.80
N GLY A 87 -6.17 10.63 19.89
CA GLY A 87 -6.35 11.51 18.74
C GLY A 87 -7.64 11.17 17.99
N SER A 88 -8.70 10.88 18.75
CA SER A 88 -10.06 10.82 18.25
C SER A 88 -10.56 12.23 17.94
N GLU A 89 -11.31 12.34 16.84
CA GLU A 89 -12.29 13.39 16.50
C GLU A 89 -11.80 14.71 15.87
N ALA A 90 -12.12 14.88 14.58
CA ALA A 90 -13.02 15.92 14.03
C ALA A 90 -12.86 15.94 12.49
N SER A 91 -13.83 15.49 11.69
CA SER A 91 -15.04 16.22 11.27
C SER A 91 -15.02 16.40 9.75
N GLY A 92 -15.63 15.44 9.05
CA GLY A 92 -16.19 15.61 7.71
C GLY A 92 -17.69 15.37 7.80
N THR A 93 -18.43 16.46 7.85
CA THR A 93 -19.88 16.58 8.07
C THR A 93 -20.72 15.89 6.97
N GLN A 94 -21.61 14.99 7.43
CA GLN A 94 -23.05 14.90 7.09
C GLN A 94 -23.47 14.48 5.66
N ALA A 95 -23.95 13.24 5.53
CA ALA A 95 -25.18 12.89 4.79
C ALA A 95 -25.49 11.38 4.89
N ASN A 96 -26.22 10.94 5.92
CA ASN A 96 -27.27 9.91 5.79
C ASN A 96 -27.96 9.66 7.14
N ALA A 97 -29.02 10.40 7.44
CA ALA A 97 -29.87 10.14 8.61
C ALA A 97 -31.35 10.41 8.27
N ALA A 98 -31.80 9.99 7.08
CA ALA A 98 -33.19 10.18 6.66
C ALA A 98 -33.86 8.90 6.15
N ALA A 99 -33.23 7.73 6.28
CA ALA A 99 -33.76 6.48 5.70
C ALA A 99 -34.38 5.52 6.72
N TYR A 100 -34.47 5.90 8.01
CA TYR A 100 -34.84 4.95 9.07
C TYR A 100 -35.87 5.52 10.06
N GLU A 101 -36.90 6.21 9.57
CA GLU A 101 -38.01 6.69 10.43
C GLU A 101 -39.43 6.38 9.88
N ASP A 102 -39.57 5.66 8.77
CA ASP A 102 -40.90 5.45 8.15
C ASP A 102 -41.69 4.22 8.69
N TYR A 103 -41.06 3.34 9.48
CA TYR A 103 -41.65 2.02 9.78
C TYR A 103 -42.32 1.84 11.14
N SER A 104 -42.60 2.91 11.89
CA SER A 104 -43.27 2.77 13.19
C SER A 104 -44.39 3.79 13.41
N GLN A 105 -45.54 3.57 12.79
CA GLN A 105 -46.82 3.94 13.40
C GLN A 105 -48.00 3.11 12.88
N ASP A 106 -47.99 1.82 13.22
CA ASP A 106 -49.22 1.04 13.42
C ASP A 106 -49.40 0.83 14.94
N ALA A 107 -50.37 1.54 15.52
CA ALA A 107 -51.07 1.16 16.74
C ALA A 107 -52.34 2.01 16.85
N GLY A 108 -53.50 1.35 16.77
CA GLY A 108 -54.82 1.98 16.74
C GLY A 108 -55.38 2.49 18.08
N GLN A 109 -56.71 2.72 18.04
CA GLN A 109 -57.64 3.27 19.06
C GLN A 109 -57.64 4.81 19.09
N GLY A 110 -58.75 5.55 19.00
CA GLY A 110 -60.19 5.28 19.07
C GLY A 110 -60.83 6.39 19.91
N VAL A 111 -61.81 7.14 19.38
CA VAL A 111 -63.00 7.75 20.04
C VAL A 111 -63.60 8.87 19.17
N ASP A 112 -64.81 8.64 18.66
CA ASP A 112 -66.02 9.43 18.97
C ASP A 112 -67.26 8.58 18.64
#